data_AF-A0A2S9WXP5-F1
#
_entry.id   AF-A0A2S9WXP5-F1
#
_cell.length_a   1.000
_cell.length_b   1.000
_cell.length_c   1.000
_cell.angle_alpha   90.00
_cell.angle_beta   90.00
_cell.angle_gamma   90.00
#
_symmetry.space_group_name_H-M   'P 1'
#
loop_
_entity.id
_entity.type
_entity.pdbx_description
1 polymer ?
#
loop_
_entity_poly.entity_id
_entity_poly.type
_entity_poly.pdbx_seq_one_letter_code
_entity_poly.pdbx_strand_id
1 'polypeptide(L)'
;MAHSVKIKSIKQLTHDVKQFRVEKPNGYEFTPGHATEVSIDQEKWKDEKRPFTFTSLTGDEDLEFVIKIYTDHDGVTEALDHVKPGDHLIIRDTWGAIEYKGDGYVIAGGAGITPYIAMFRDLKTKNKLDGLHLLFSNKTEKDIILKDELDQMLGDRVTYVITDQKDTQYLKGRVDKELIKNQVDDFDKNFYVCGPPQMTEDISDILKECGASPDAVTLDDQ
;
A
#
# COMPACT_ATOMS: atom_id res chain seq x y z
N MET A 1 -11.40 -7.30 19.20
CA MET A 1 -12.58 -8.14 18.93
C MET A 1 -12.47 -8.71 17.52
N ALA A 2 -13.04 -9.89 17.24
CA ALA A 2 -13.01 -10.48 15.90
C ALA A 2 -14.38 -10.36 15.23
N HIS A 3 -14.40 -10.02 13.94
CA HIS A 3 -15.62 -9.90 13.13
C HIS A 3 -15.50 -10.79 11.90
N SER A 4 -16.48 -11.67 11.67
CA SER A 4 -16.64 -12.36 10.40
C SER A 4 -17.35 -11.41 9.42
N VAL A 5 -16.72 -11.14 8.28
CA VAL A 5 -17.19 -10.19 7.27
C VAL A 5 -17.29 -10.90 5.92
N LYS A 6 -18.43 -10.76 5.26
CA LYS A 6 -18.66 -11.39 3.97
C LYS A 6 -17.92 -10.65 2.85
N ILE A 7 -17.29 -11.41 1.96
CA ILE A 7 -16.73 -10.88 0.71
C ILE A 7 -17.88 -10.56 -0.24
N LYS A 8 -18.04 -9.27 -0.57
CA LYS A 8 -19.06 -8.78 -1.50
C LYS A 8 -18.60 -8.86 -2.94
N SER A 9 -17.35 -8.51 -3.21
CA SER A 9 -16.78 -8.58 -4.57
C SER A 9 -15.27 -8.77 -4.54
N ILE A 10 -14.76 -9.41 -5.58
CA ILE A 10 -13.31 -9.55 -5.84
C ILE A 10 -13.05 -9.05 -7.25
N LYS A 11 -12.04 -8.19 -7.41
CA LYS A 11 -11.61 -7.67 -8.71
C LYS A 11 -10.11 -7.93 -8.90
N GLN A 12 -9.73 -8.50 -10.04
CA GLN A 12 -8.33 -8.60 -10.43
C GLN A 12 -7.82 -7.21 -10.86
N LEU A 13 -6.75 -6.71 -10.23
CA LEU A 13 -6.15 -5.39 -10.54
C LEU A 13 -4.91 -5.50 -11.42
N THR A 14 -3.99 -6.39 -11.08
CA THR A 14 -2.80 -6.73 -11.90
C THR A 14 -2.81 -8.24 -12.17
N HIS A 15 -1.71 -8.83 -12.65
CA HIS A 15 -1.63 -10.28 -12.80
C HIS A 15 -1.62 -11.04 -11.46
N ASP A 16 -1.22 -10.39 -10.37
CA ASP A 16 -1.02 -11.00 -9.05
C ASP A 16 -1.61 -10.16 -7.90
N VAL A 17 -2.39 -9.12 -8.18
CA VAL A 17 -3.03 -8.29 -7.15
C VAL A 17 -4.53 -8.32 -7.32
N LYS A 18 -5.24 -8.56 -6.21
CA LYS A 18 -6.70 -8.58 -6.13
C LYS A 18 -7.19 -7.49 -5.18
N GLN A 19 -8.30 -6.87 -5.55
CA GLN A 19 -9.09 -6.02 -4.68
C GLN A 19 -10.24 -6.84 -4.10
N PHE A 20 -10.37 -6.82 -2.78
CA PHE A 20 -11.45 -7.42 -2.03
C PHE A 20 -12.30 -6.31 -1.42
N ARG A 21 -13.62 -6.34 -1.68
CA ARG A 21 -14.58 -5.55 -0.92
C ARG A 21 -15.36 -6.46 -0.01
N VAL A 22 -15.41 -6.11 1.27
CA VAL A 22 -16.07 -6.89 2.31
C VAL A 22 -17.02 -6.03 3.11
N GLU A 23 -17.96 -6.68 3.79
CA GLU A 23 -18.85 -6.01 4.74
C GLU A 23 -18.07 -5.23 5.80
N LYS A 24 -18.57 -4.04 6.13
CA LYS A 24 -18.07 -3.24 7.24
C LYS A 24 -18.95 -3.47 8.47
N PRO A 25 -18.40 -3.96 9.60
CA PRO A 25 -19.18 -4.09 10.81
C PRO A 25 -19.66 -2.73 11.32
N ASN A 26 -20.84 -2.69 11.94
CA ASN A 26 -21.38 -1.46 12.52
C ASN A 26 -20.45 -0.92 13.61
N GLY A 27 -20.13 0.37 13.55
CA GLY A 27 -19.23 1.03 14.50
C GLY A 27 -17.75 0.65 14.34
N TYR A 28 -17.38 -0.02 13.24
CA TYR A 28 -16.00 -0.35 12.96
C TYR A 28 -15.27 0.86 12.36
N GLU A 29 -14.43 1.49 13.19
CA GLU A 29 -13.70 2.71 12.87
C GLU A 29 -12.22 2.45 12.63
N PHE A 30 -11.67 3.20 11.68
CA PHE A 30 -10.25 3.22 11.33
C PHE A 30 -9.91 4.57 10.70
N THR A 31 -8.62 4.92 10.66
CA THR A 31 -8.12 6.10 9.94
C THR A 31 -7.39 5.62 8.68
N PRO A 32 -7.39 6.37 7.57
CA PRO A 32 -6.53 6.09 6.43
C PRO A 32 -5.08 5.81 6.85
N GLY A 33 -4.54 4.66 6.43
CA GLY A 33 -3.23 4.15 6.87
C GLY A 33 -3.30 3.13 8.02
N HIS A 34 -4.47 2.86 8.60
CA HIS A 34 -4.63 1.77 9.58
C HIS A 34 -4.69 0.39 8.92
N ALA A 35 -4.20 -0.62 9.63
CA ALA A 35 -4.30 -2.02 9.24
C ALA A 35 -5.16 -2.83 10.22
N THR A 36 -5.50 -4.06 9.80
CA THR A 36 -6.10 -5.08 10.67
C THR A 36 -5.52 -6.45 10.36
N GLU A 37 -5.58 -7.36 11.32
CA GLU A 37 -5.25 -8.77 11.12
C GLU A 37 -6.42 -9.45 10.40
N VAL A 38 -6.18 -9.94 9.19
CA VAL A 38 -7.15 -10.70 8.41
C VAL A 38 -6.79 -12.18 8.44
N SER A 39 -7.81 -13.01 8.57
CA SER A 39 -7.76 -14.46 8.36
C SER A 39 -8.89 -14.88 7.42
N ILE A 40 -8.78 -16.05 6.79
CA ILE A 40 -9.88 -16.61 6.01
C ILE A 40 -10.74 -17.44 6.94
N ASP A 41 -12.07 -17.28 6.92
CA ASP A 41 -13.01 -18.00 7.79
C ASP A 41 -13.21 -19.46 7.32
N GLN A 42 -12.12 -20.22 7.39
CA GLN A 42 -12.01 -21.63 7.02
C GLN A 42 -11.12 -22.34 8.04
N GLU A 43 -11.40 -23.61 8.35
CA GLU A 43 -10.75 -24.33 9.46
C GLU A 43 -9.21 -24.28 9.43
N LYS A 44 -8.60 -24.38 8.24
CA LYS A 44 -7.14 -24.32 8.05
C LYS A 44 -6.57 -22.92 8.29
N TRP A 45 -7.35 -21.87 8.04
CA TRP A 45 -6.85 -20.50 7.85
C TRP A 45 -7.35 -19.49 8.88
N LYS A 46 -8.37 -19.84 9.68
CA LYS A 46 -9.03 -18.93 10.64
C LYS A 46 -8.08 -18.37 11.72
N ASP A 47 -7.03 -19.13 12.04
CA ASP A 47 -6.00 -18.77 13.02
C ASP A 47 -4.71 -18.23 12.36
N GLU A 48 -4.60 -18.32 11.03
CA GLU A 48 -3.50 -17.73 10.27
C GLU A 48 -3.80 -16.26 10.00
N LYS A 49 -3.13 -15.39 10.76
CA LYS A 49 -3.38 -13.95 10.71
C LYS A 49 -2.32 -13.25 9.87
N ARG A 50 -2.74 -12.37 8.97
CA ARG A 50 -1.84 -11.51 8.22
C ARG A 50 -2.31 -10.05 8.29
N PRO A 51 -1.39 -9.09 8.46
CA PRO A 51 -1.75 -7.68 8.44
C PRO A 51 -2.14 -7.28 7.02
N PHE A 52 -3.25 -6.56 6.88
CA PHE A 52 -3.55 -5.83 5.64
C PHE A 52 -4.08 -4.44 5.97
N THR A 53 -3.61 -3.48 5.20
CA THR A 53 -4.05 -2.09 5.32
C THR A 53 -5.38 -1.86 4.59
N PHE A 54 -6.26 -1.06 5.19
CA PHE A 54 -7.46 -0.60 4.52
C PHE A 54 -7.10 0.33 3.36
N THR A 55 -7.75 0.09 2.23
CA THR A 55 -7.63 0.94 1.03
C THR A 55 -8.90 1.76 0.78
N SER A 56 -10.01 1.43 1.45
CA SER A 56 -11.24 2.22 1.53
C SER A 56 -11.11 3.41 2.48
N LEU A 57 -12.03 4.36 2.38
CA LEU A 57 -12.17 5.45 3.35
C LEU A 57 -13.06 5.05 4.53
N THR A 58 -12.88 5.70 5.67
CA THR A 58 -13.71 5.49 6.87
C THR A 58 -15.19 5.81 6.63
N GLY A 59 -15.51 6.64 5.63
CA GLY A 59 -16.89 6.95 5.25
C GLY A 59 -17.54 5.93 4.32
N ASP A 60 -16.78 4.98 3.77
CA ASP A 60 -17.30 4.03 2.80
C ASP A 60 -18.20 2.97 3.47
N GLU A 61 -19.19 2.49 2.70
CA GLU A 61 -20.11 1.43 3.12
C GLU A 61 -19.41 0.08 3.30
N ASP A 62 -18.36 -0.18 2.51
CA ASP A 62 -17.60 -1.42 2.47
C ASP A 62 -16.15 -1.18 2.88
N LEU A 63 -15.54 -2.19 3.51
CA LEU A 63 -14.09 -2.22 3.69
C LEU A 63 -13.45 -2.73 2.39
N GLU A 64 -12.32 -2.13 2.01
CA GLU A 64 -11.57 -2.52 0.82
C GLU A 64 -10.12 -2.89 1.17
N PHE A 65 -9.66 -4.03 0.67
CA PHE A 65 -8.27 -4.47 0.74
C PHE A 65 -7.72 -4.68 -0.67
N VAL A 66 -6.55 -4.14 -0.95
CA VAL A 66 -5.78 -4.45 -2.16
C VAL A 66 -4.62 -5.35 -1.73
N ILE A 67 -4.64 -6.60 -2.17
CA ILE A 67 -3.75 -7.65 -1.67
C ILE A 67 -3.00 -8.27 -2.85
N LYS A 68 -1.68 -8.31 -2.72
CA LYS A 68 -0.82 -9.09 -3.62
C LYS A 68 -0.85 -10.56 -3.21
N ILE A 69 -1.08 -11.41 -4.20
CA ILE A 69 -1.17 -12.86 -4.09
C ILE A 69 0.22 -13.45 -4.31
N TYR A 70 0.69 -14.21 -3.33
CA TYR A 70 1.94 -14.95 -3.39
C TYR A 70 1.60 -16.44 -3.43
N THR A 71 2.01 -17.14 -4.50
CA THR A 71 1.68 -18.55 -4.76
C THR A 71 2.91 -19.46 -4.69
N ASP A 72 4.02 -18.95 -4.17
CA ASP A 72 5.30 -19.66 -4.04
C ASP A 72 5.37 -20.54 -2.78
N HIS A 73 4.39 -20.42 -1.88
CA HIS A 73 4.25 -21.23 -0.67
C HIS A 73 2.79 -21.39 -0.28
N ASP A 74 2.46 -22.48 0.44
CA ASP A 74 1.14 -22.73 1.05
C ASP A 74 0.86 -21.71 2.16
N GLY A 75 0.22 -20.59 1.79
CA GLY A 75 0.04 -19.44 2.68
C GLY A 75 -1.31 -18.73 2.51
N VAL A 76 -1.59 -17.79 3.43
CA VAL A 76 -2.88 -17.07 3.48
C VAL A 76 -3.17 -16.32 2.18
N THR A 77 -2.16 -15.70 1.55
CA THR A 77 -2.33 -14.96 0.30
C THR A 77 -2.63 -15.89 -0.88
N GLU A 78 -1.99 -17.05 -0.98
CA GLU A 78 -2.38 -18.09 -1.94
C GLU A 78 -3.82 -18.55 -1.71
N ALA A 79 -4.19 -18.80 -0.44
CA ALA A 79 -5.55 -19.21 -0.11
C ALA A 79 -6.60 -18.13 -0.43
N LEU A 80 -6.25 -16.84 -0.28
CA LEU A 80 -7.07 -15.71 -0.72
C LEU A 80 -7.24 -15.67 -2.25
N ASP A 81 -6.40 -16.36 -3.03
CA ASP A 81 -6.61 -16.49 -4.47
C ASP A 81 -7.85 -17.33 -4.80
N HIS A 82 -8.20 -18.26 -3.91
CA HIS A 82 -9.23 -19.27 -4.13
C HIS A 82 -10.59 -18.95 -3.48
N VAL A 83 -10.66 -17.91 -2.64
CA VAL A 83 -11.94 -17.44 -2.09
C VAL A 83 -12.78 -16.77 -3.18
N LYS A 84 -14.10 -16.75 -2.98
CA LYS A 84 -15.07 -16.15 -3.91
C LYS A 84 -16.02 -15.22 -3.17
N PRO A 85 -16.72 -14.31 -3.88
CA PRO A 85 -17.82 -13.55 -3.30
C PRO A 85 -18.82 -14.48 -2.60
N GLY A 86 -19.18 -14.13 -1.37
CA GLY A 86 -20.00 -14.95 -0.48
C GLY A 86 -19.22 -15.69 0.60
N ASP A 87 -17.93 -15.96 0.41
CA ASP A 87 -17.06 -16.47 1.48
C ASP A 87 -16.81 -15.36 2.52
N HIS A 88 -16.23 -15.72 3.67
CA HIS A 88 -16.02 -14.80 4.78
C HIS A 88 -14.54 -14.66 5.13
N LEU A 89 -14.15 -13.46 5.53
CA LEU A 89 -12.88 -13.16 6.19
C LEU A 89 -13.14 -12.84 7.65
N ILE A 90 -12.14 -13.05 8.49
CA ILE A 90 -12.15 -12.63 9.90
C ILE A 90 -11.22 -11.43 10.02
N ILE A 91 -11.77 -10.28 10.41
CA ILE A 91 -11.00 -9.07 10.73
C ILE A 91 -10.96 -8.84 12.24
N ARG A 92 -9.95 -8.13 12.73
CA ARG A 92 -9.73 -7.90 14.18
C ARG A 92 -9.69 -6.41 14.50
N ASP A 93 -9.16 -6.02 15.65
CA ASP A 93 -9.02 -4.60 15.96
C ASP A 93 -8.06 -3.93 14.97
N THR A 94 -8.24 -2.62 14.80
CA THR A 94 -7.42 -1.81 13.89
C THR A 94 -6.26 -1.19 14.65
N TRP A 95 -5.15 -0.97 13.98
CA TRP A 95 -4.01 -0.21 14.51
C TRP A 95 -3.43 0.70 13.42
N GLY A 96 -2.78 1.78 13.84
CA GLY A 96 -2.10 2.69 12.91
C GLY A 96 -0.83 2.03 12.36
N ALA A 97 -0.80 1.77 11.06
CA ALA A 97 0.41 1.32 10.37
C ALA A 97 1.15 2.53 9.77
N ILE A 98 0.41 3.43 9.12
CA ILE A 98 0.91 4.69 8.57
C ILE A 98 0.03 5.85 9.06
N GLU A 99 0.67 6.98 9.39
CA GLU A 99 -0.01 8.23 9.72
C GLU A 99 0.50 9.37 8.84
N TYR A 100 -0.41 10.22 8.37
CA TYR A 100 -0.04 11.43 7.63
C TYR A 100 0.49 12.50 8.59
N LYS A 101 1.75 12.89 8.41
CA LYS A 101 2.46 13.90 9.20
C LYS A 101 2.65 15.24 8.47
N GLY A 102 2.11 15.37 7.26
CA GLY A 102 2.23 16.55 6.41
C GLY A 102 2.86 16.26 5.05
N ASP A 103 3.07 17.31 4.29
CA ASP A 103 3.66 17.29 2.95
C ASP A 103 5.01 16.56 2.93
N GLY A 104 5.37 16.00 1.77
CA GLY A 104 6.58 15.20 1.63
C GLY A 104 6.54 14.17 0.51
N TYR A 105 7.33 13.13 0.69
CA TYR A 105 7.67 12.15 -0.33
C TYR A 105 7.23 10.75 0.11
N VAL A 106 6.44 10.09 -0.71
CA VAL A 106 6.07 8.69 -0.55
C VAL A 106 6.96 7.85 -1.46
N ILE A 107 7.67 6.87 -0.90
CA ILE A 107 8.51 5.94 -1.65
C ILE A 107 7.99 4.53 -1.40
N ALA A 108 7.30 3.99 -2.41
CA ALA A 108 6.61 2.71 -2.30
C ALA A 108 7.24 1.63 -3.19
N GLY A 109 7.27 0.39 -2.73
CA GLY A 109 7.69 -0.78 -3.50
C GLY A 109 6.59 -1.83 -3.62
N GLY A 110 6.09 -2.10 -4.83
CA GLY A 110 5.05 -3.11 -5.07
C GLY A 110 3.81 -2.93 -4.17
N ALA A 111 3.51 -3.95 -3.34
CA ALA A 111 2.38 -3.90 -2.41
C ALA A 111 2.50 -2.83 -1.31
N GLY A 112 3.69 -2.26 -1.09
CA GLY A 112 3.92 -1.15 -0.16
C GLY A 112 3.20 0.15 -0.54
N ILE A 113 2.55 0.22 -1.71
CA ILE A 113 1.64 1.33 -2.02
C ILE A 113 0.35 1.28 -1.21
N THR A 114 -0.04 0.11 -0.71
CA THR A 114 -1.38 -0.13 -0.16
C THR A 114 -1.74 0.74 1.05
N PRO A 115 -0.82 1.05 1.99
CA PRO A 115 -1.12 1.98 3.06
C PRO A 115 -1.44 3.40 2.60
N TYR A 116 -0.87 3.79 1.47
CA TYR A 116 -1.00 5.14 0.94
C TYR A 116 -2.23 5.33 0.06
N ILE A 117 -2.90 4.26 -0.40
CA ILE A 117 -4.11 4.37 -1.24
C ILE A 117 -5.22 5.11 -0.50
N ALA A 118 -5.59 4.65 0.70
CA ALA A 118 -6.61 5.32 1.50
C ALA A 118 -6.18 6.73 1.89
N MET A 119 -4.89 6.93 2.21
CA MET A 119 -4.33 8.24 2.54
C MET A 119 -4.46 9.23 1.37
N PHE A 120 -4.10 8.83 0.16
CA PHE A 120 -4.22 9.68 -1.04
C PHE A 120 -5.67 10.00 -1.36
N ARG A 121 -6.56 9.00 -1.30
CA ARG A 121 -8.00 9.20 -1.48
C ARG A 121 -8.54 10.22 -0.48
N ASP A 122 -8.21 10.08 0.80
CA ASP A 122 -8.65 10.97 1.87
C ASP A 122 -8.12 12.40 1.68
N LEU A 123 -6.82 12.55 1.45
CA LEU A 123 -6.19 13.86 1.22
C LEU A 123 -6.73 14.54 -0.04
N LYS A 124 -7.08 13.78 -1.08
CA LYS A 124 -7.76 14.31 -2.27
C LYS A 124 -9.13 14.89 -1.93
N THR A 125 -9.95 14.19 -1.13
CA THR A 125 -11.26 14.75 -0.70
C THR A 125 -11.12 16.03 0.14
N LYS A 126 -9.98 16.17 0.82
CA LYS A 126 -9.66 17.33 1.67
C LYS A 126 -8.92 18.45 0.94
N ASN A 127 -8.62 18.31 -0.35
CA ASN A 127 -7.75 19.22 -1.12
C ASN A 127 -6.38 19.46 -0.47
N LYS A 128 -5.79 18.40 0.10
CA LYS A 128 -4.47 18.41 0.75
C LYS A 128 -3.46 17.48 0.10
N LEU A 129 -3.82 16.85 -1.02
CA LEU A 129 -2.93 15.90 -1.70
C LEU A 129 -1.73 16.61 -2.37
N ASP A 130 -1.84 17.90 -2.69
CA ASP A 130 -0.88 18.67 -3.51
C ASP A 130 0.55 18.72 -2.97
N GLY A 131 0.73 18.55 -1.66
CA GLY A 131 2.04 18.50 -1.02
C GLY A 131 2.74 17.15 -1.05
N LEU A 132 2.14 16.12 -1.65
CA LEU A 132 2.72 14.77 -1.73
C LEU A 132 3.21 14.43 -3.14
N HIS A 133 4.38 13.80 -3.18
CA HIS A 133 5.00 13.21 -4.36
C HIS A 133 5.20 11.70 -4.13
N LEU A 134 5.00 10.89 -5.17
CA LEU A 134 5.14 9.44 -5.10
C LEU A 134 6.27 8.96 -6.01
N LEU A 135 7.26 8.26 -5.44
CA LEU A 135 8.20 7.42 -6.19
C LEU A 135 7.74 5.96 -6.02
N PHE A 136 7.27 5.34 -7.10
CA PHE A 136 6.70 4.00 -7.04
C PHE A 136 7.51 2.97 -7.83
N SER A 137 8.24 2.13 -7.10
CA SER A 137 9.10 1.07 -7.62
C SER A 137 8.32 -0.22 -7.88
N ASN A 138 8.46 -0.75 -9.10
CA ASN A 138 7.73 -1.91 -9.60
C ASN A 138 8.66 -2.84 -10.41
N LYS A 139 8.29 -4.13 -10.55
CA LYS A 139 9.05 -5.08 -11.37
C LYS A 139 8.91 -4.76 -12.85
N THR A 140 7.66 -4.71 -13.34
CA THR A 140 7.29 -4.39 -14.72
C THR A 140 6.19 -3.32 -14.72
N GLU A 141 5.87 -2.77 -15.89
CA GLU A 141 4.74 -1.83 -16.02
C GLU A 141 3.40 -2.47 -15.62
N LYS A 142 3.28 -3.79 -15.77
CA LYS A 142 2.06 -4.55 -15.40
C LYS A 142 1.92 -4.77 -13.90
N ASP A 143 2.95 -4.47 -13.12
CA ASP A 143 2.93 -4.54 -11.66
C ASP A 143 2.42 -3.24 -11.02
N ILE A 144 2.24 -2.16 -11.78
CA ILE A 144 1.81 -0.87 -11.24
C ILE A 144 0.37 -0.97 -10.76
N ILE A 145 0.21 -1.15 -9.44
CA ILE A 145 -1.09 -1.27 -8.78
C ILE A 145 -1.86 0.07 -8.90
N LEU A 146 -3.10 0.00 -9.36
CA LEU A 146 -4.02 1.15 -9.49
C LEU A 146 -3.45 2.34 -10.27
N LYS A 147 -2.66 2.07 -11.32
CA LYS A 147 -2.01 3.10 -12.14
C LYS A 147 -2.94 4.24 -12.55
N ASP A 148 -4.06 3.93 -13.20
CA ASP A 148 -4.98 4.97 -13.72
C ASP A 148 -5.53 5.88 -12.61
N GLU A 149 -5.77 5.30 -11.42
CA GLU A 149 -6.24 6.06 -10.27
C GLU A 149 -5.13 6.97 -9.72
N LEU A 150 -3.90 6.45 -9.61
CA LEU A 150 -2.74 7.23 -9.17
C LEU A 150 -2.43 8.37 -10.14
N ASP A 151 -2.44 8.11 -11.45
CA ASP A 151 -2.28 9.14 -12.49
C ASP A 151 -3.34 10.25 -12.33
N GLN A 152 -4.60 9.87 -12.10
CA GLN A 152 -5.70 10.83 -11.93
C GLN A 152 -5.61 11.63 -10.60
N MET A 153 -5.00 11.06 -9.56
CA MET A 153 -4.85 11.74 -8.26
C MET A 153 -3.62 12.64 -8.20
N LEU A 154 -2.49 12.17 -8.74
CA LEU A 154 -1.18 12.78 -8.54
C LEU A 154 -0.66 13.50 -9.78
N GLY A 155 -1.08 13.11 -10.98
CA GLY A 155 -0.63 13.72 -12.23
C GLY A 155 0.88 13.60 -12.42
N ASP A 156 1.56 14.73 -12.52
CA ASP A 156 3.02 14.82 -12.64
C ASP A 156 3.78 14.56 -11.35
N ARG A 157 3.08 14.40 -10.21
CA ARG A 157 3.67 14.11 -8.90
C ARG A 157 3.85 12.63 -8.61
N VAL A 158 3.58 11.76 -9.58
CA VAL A 158 3.92 10.34 -9.51
C VAL A 158 5.03 10.00 -10.50
N THR A 159 6.10 9.39 -9.98
CA THR A 159 7.22 8.87 -10.75
C THR A 159 7.25 7.35 -10.61
N TYR A 160 7.04 6.65 -11.72
CA TYR A 160 7.17 5.20 -11.78
C TYR A 160 8.60 4.77 -12.07
N VAL A 161 9.07 3.74 -11.37
CA VAL A 161 10.41 3.16 -11.50
C VAL A 161 10.28 1.66 -11.76
N ILE A 162 10.94 1.15 -12.80
CA ILE A 162 10.80 -0.21 -13.31
C ILE A 162 12.14 -0.94 -13.22
N THR A 163 12.15 -2.04 -12.47
CA THR A 163 13.36 -2.77 -12.11
C THR A 163 13.71 -3.93 -13.04
N ASP A 164 12.72 -4.53 -13.70
CA ASP A 164 12.87 -5.79 -14.45
C ASP A 164 12.09 -5.81 -15.78
N GLN A 165 12.15 -4.69 -16.53
CA GLN A 165 11.63 -4.61 -17.89
C GLN A 165 12.50 -3.68 -18.74
N LYS A 166 13.09 -4.21 -19.82
CA LYS A 166 13.98 -3.43 -20.68
C LYS A 166 13.26 -2.39 -21.52
N ASP A 167 12.09 -2.74 -22.04
CA ASP A 167 11.31 -1.89 -22.93
C ASP A 167 10.19 -1.21 -22.14
N THR A 168 10.53 -0.10 -21.50
CA THR A 168 9.62 0.73 -20.70
C THR A 168 9.86 2.19 -20.96
N GLN A 169 8.79 2.98 -20.90
CA GLN A 169 8.81 4.44 -20.99
C GLN A 169 9.15 5.13 -19.66
N TYR A 170 9.12 4.39 -18.55
CA TYR A 170 9.38 4.92 -17.21
C TYR A 170 10.87 4.83 -16.85
N LEU A 171 11.21 5.36 -15.67
CA LEU A 171 12.58 5.27 -15.16
C LEU A 171 12.97 3.81 -14.93
N LYS A 172 14.21 3.48 -15.27
CA LYS A 172 14.73 2.10 -15.20
C LYS A 172 15.71 1.98 -14.04
N GLY A 173 15.70 0.82 -13.39
CA GLY A 173 16.62 0.49 -12.31
C GLY A 173 15.92 0.48 -10.95
N ARG A 174 16.72 0.54 -9.88
CA ARG A 174 16.23 0.61 -8.49
C ARG A 174 16.13 2.06 -8.05
N VAL A 175 15.37 2.32 -7.00
CA VAL A 175 15.40 3.62 -6.31
C VAL A 175 16.73 3.71 -5.57
N ASP A 176 17.67 4.45 -6.15
CA ASP A 176 19.01 4.66 -5.60
C ASP A 176 19.23 6.12 -5.16
N LYS A 177 20.43 6.40 -4.67
CA LYS A 177 20.81 7.72 -4.17
C LYS A 177 20.76 8.81 -5.23
N GLU A 178 21.13 8.48 -6.47
CA GLU A 178 21.09 9.46 -7.56
C GLU A 178 19.65 9.82 -7.89
N LEU A 179 18.78 8.81 -8.00
CA LEU A 179 17.36 9.04 -8.26
C LEU A 179 16.70 9.83 -7.13
N ILE A 180 16.94 9.47 -5.87
CA ILE A 180 16.39 10.20 -4.72
C ILE A 180 16.82 11.68 -4.78
N LYS A 181 18.10 11.97 -5.00
CA LYS A 181 18.59 13.36 -5.13
C LYS A 181 17.99 14.13 -6.30
N ASN A 182 17.60 13.43 -7.37
CA ASN A 182 16.98 14.05 -8.54
C ASN A 182 15.47 14.27 -8.37
N GLN A 183 14.81 13.54 -7.47
CA GLN A 183 13.36 13.60 -7.27
C GLN A 183 12.94 14.30 -5.97
N VAL A 184 13.86 14.46 -5.03
CA VAL A 184 13.65 15.10 -3.73
C VAL A 184 14.37 16.44 -3.73
N ASP A 185 13.60 17.52 -3.64
CA ASP A 185 14.12 18.90 -3.58
C ASP A 185 14.35 19.42 -2.15
N ASP A 186 13.73 18.78 -1.16
CA ASP A 186 13.69 19.22 0.23
C ASP A 186 13.73 18.01 1.17
N PHE A 187 14.88 17.82 1.83
CA PHE A 187 15.11 16.74 2.79
C PHE A 187 14.63 17.06 4.21
N ASP A 188 14.12 18.27 4.45
CA ASP A 188 13.49 18.63 5.73
C ASP A 188 12.00 18.21 5.79
N LYS A 189 11.43 17.75 4.67
CA LYS A 189 10.06 17.22 4.59
C LYS A 189 9.93 15.79 5.12
N ASN A 190 8.68 15.35 5.26
CA ASN A 190 8.36 13.97 5.64
C ASN A 190 8.70 12.98 4.52
N PHE A 191 9.18 11.80 4.90
CA PHE A 191 9.37 10.65 4.03
C PHE A 191 8.53 9.49 4.53
N TYR A 192 7.69 8.95 3.66
CA TYR A 192 6.86 7.78 3.94
C TYR A 192 7.37 6.63 3.07
N VAL A 193 7.93 5.60 3.69
CA VAL A 193 8.58 4.50 2.95
C VAL A 193 7.96 3.16 3.34
N CYS A 194 7.48 2.41 2.36
CA CYS A 194 6.93 1.08 2.55
C CYS A 194 7.23 0.19 1.34
N GLY A 195 7.63 -1.05 1.58
CA GLY A 195 8.01 -1.99 0.54
C GLY A 195 8.85 -3.14 1.08
N PRO A 196 9.51 -3.92 0.20
CA PRO A 196 10.36 -5.04 0.63
C PRO A 196 11.44 -4.59 1.64
N PRO A 197 11.79 -5.40 2.65
CA PRO A 197 12.71 -5.01 3.73
C PRO A 197 14.05 -4.44 3.24
N GLN A 198 14.68 -5.08 2.24
CA GLN A 198 15.93 -4.56 1.69
C GLN A 198 15.77 -3.17 1.07
N MET A 199 14.64 -2.91 0.40
CA MET A 199 14.39 -1.60 -0.21
C MET A 199 14.15 -0.53 0.85
N THR A 200 13.38 -0.83 1.91
CA THR A 200 13.10 0.13 2.98
C THR A 200 14.38 0.47 3.76
N GLU A 201 15.23 -0.52 4.05
CA GLU A 201 16.55 -0.34 4.64
C GLU A 201 17.47 0.52 3.76
N ASP A 202 17.63 0.15 2.48
CA ASP A 202 18.48 0.89 1.52
C ASP A 202 18.05 2.36 1.42
N ILE A 203 16.74 2.63 1.31
CA ILE A 203 16.20 3.99 1.19
C ILE A 203 16.40 4.76 2.49
N SER A 204 16.16 4.14 3.66
CA SER A 204 16.38 4.79 4.95
C SER A 204 17.82 5.27 5.10
N ASP A 205 18.80 4.42 4.74
CA ASP A 205 20.21 4.79 4.77
C ASP A 205 20.54 5.92 3.78
N ILE A 206 20.01 5.86 2.55
CA ILE A 206 20.19 6.91 1.55
C ILE A 206 19.61 8.26 2.03
N LEU A 207 18.40 8.27 2.59
CA LEU A 207 17.75 9.48 3.08
C LEU A 207 18.56 10.12 4.21
N LYS A 208 19.05 9.30 5.14
CA LYS A 208 19.95 9.74 6.22
C LYS A 208 21.25 10.33 5.67
N GLU A 209 21.87 9.70 4.68
CA GLU A 209 23.07 10.23 4.01
C GLU A 209 22.81 11.54 3.25
N CYS A 210 21.58 11.77 2.81
CA CYS A 210 21.16 13.00 2.14
C CYS A 210 20.73 14.11 3.11
N GLY A 211 20.69 13.83 4.41
CA GLY A 211 20.43 14.81 5.47
C GLY A 211 19.00 14.80 6.02
N ALA A 212 18.16 13.83 5.64
CA ALA A 212 16.82 13.72 6.22
C ALA A 212 16.90 13.43 7.72
N SER A 213 16.05 14.10 8.51
CA SER A 213 15.92 13.82 9.93
C SER A 213 15.33 12.41 10.14
N PRO A 214 15.86 11.60 11.08
CA PRO A 214 15.27 10.30 11.41
C PRO A 214 13.78 10.39 11.78
N ASP A 215 13.37 11.46 12.47
CA ASP A 215 11.97 11.66 12.90
C ASP A 215 11.02 11.97 11.73
N ALA A 216 11.56 12.42 10.59
CA ALA A 216 10.81 12.70 9.38
C ALA A 216 10.56 11.44 8.54
N VAL A 217 11.24 10.33 8.83
CA VAL A 217 11.09 9.06 8.10
C VAL A 217 10.10 8.15 8.83
N THR A 218 9.01 7.80 8.15
CA THR A 218 8.04 6.82 8.60
C THR A 218 8.22 5.55 7.78
N LEU A 219 8.67 4.48 8.44
CA LEU A 219 8.84 3.15 7.85
C LEU A 219 7.68 2.25 8.27
N ASP A 220 7.17 1.45 7.35
CA ASP A 220 6.21 0.39 7.62
C ASP A 220 6.70 -0.92 6.99
N ASP A 221 6.82 -1.95 7.81
CA ASP A 221 7.42 -3.26 7.51
C ASP A 221 6.38 -4.38 7.34
N GLN A 222 5.14 -4.02 6.96
CA GLN A 222 4.03 -4.96 6.73
C GLN A 222 4.33 -6.11 5.76
#